data_AF-A0A1M7UHP8-F1
#
_entry.id   AF-A0A1M7UHP8-F1
#
_cell.length_a   1.000
_cell.length_b   1.000
_cell.length_c   1.000
_cell.angle_alpha   90.00
_cell.angle_beta   90.00
_cell.angle_gamma   90.00
#
_symmetry.space_group_name_H-M   'P 1'
#
loop_
_entity.id
_entity.type
_entity.pdbx_description
1 polymer ?
#
loop_
_entity_poly.entity_id
_entity_poly.type
_entity_poly.pdbx_seq_one_letter_code
_entity_poly.pdbx_strand_id
1 'polypeptide(L)' 'MNYDELEVRPGARVRLSALGKERCPKFKTDTGVVLGRMGSSSIRVKFDGTKEPRTIHLSYVEFAS' A
#
# COMPACT_ATOMS: atom_id res chain seq x y z
N MET A 1 11.34 8.92 -16.79
CA MET A 1 10.07 8.21 -16.59
C MET A 1 10.04 7.77 -15.13
N ASN A 2 9.22 8.41 -14.30
CA ASN A 2 9.13 8.11 -12.88
C ASN A 2 8.21 6.89 -12.72
N TYR A 3 8.79 5.68 -12.61
CA TYR A 3 8.03 4.43 -12.52
C TYR A 3 7.08 4.41 -11.31
N ASP A 4 7.43 5.17 -10.28
CA ASP A 4 6.68 5.37 -9.04
C ASP A 4 5.25 5.92 -9.27
N GLU A 5 5.02 6.72 -10.33
CA GLU A 5 3.69 7.26 -10.65
C GLU A 5 2.77 6.26 -11.37
N LEU A 6 3.35 5.27 -12.07
CA LEU A 6 2.58 4.26 -12.80
C LEU A 6 2.06 3.17 -11.85
N GLU A 7 2.82 2.84 -10.82
CA GLU A 7 2.48 1.79 -9.85
C GLU A 7 1.41 2.26 -8.84
N VAL A 8 1.42 3.56 -8.49
CA VAL A 8 0.53 4.16 -7.49
C VAL A 8 -0.83 4.56 -8.07
N ARG A 9 -1.43 3.70 -8.89
CA ARG A 9 -2.74 3.95 -9.47
C ARG A 9 -3.86 3.44 -8.55
N PRO A 10 -4.97 4.18 -8.39
CA PRO A 10 -6.17 3.64 -7.76
C PRO A 10 -6.57 2.32 -8.43
N GLY A 11 -6.87 1.29 -7.63
CA GLY A 11 -7.14 -0.06 -8.11
C GLY A 11 -5.92 -0.99 -8.16
N ALA A 12 -4.69 -0.46 -8.08
CA ALA A 12 -3.48 -1.29 -8.04
C ALA A 12 -3.48 -2.19 -6.80
N ARG A 13 -3.08 -3.45 -6.98
CA ARG A 13 -2.93 -4.41 -5.89
C ARG A 13 -1.56 -4.26 -5.25
N VAL A 14 -1.56 -4.25 -3.93
CA VAL A 14 -0.34 -4.15 -3.13
C VAL A 14 -0.33 -5.23 -2.07
N ARG A 15 0.87 -5.58 -1.63
CA ARG A 15 1.11 -6.37 -0.43
C ARG A 15 2.10 -5.69 0.50
N LEU A 16 2.06 -5.95 1.80
CA LEU A 16 3.08 -5.48 2.73
C LEU A 16 4.43 -6.12 2.38
N SER A 17 5.46 -5.27 2.26
CA SER A 17 6.85 -5.69 2.16
C SER A 17 7.31 -6.28 3.49
N ALA A 18 8.47 -6.94 3.53
CA ALA A 18 9.05 -7.45 4.79
C ALA A 18 9.17 -6.34 5.86
N LEU A 19 9.63 -5.15 5.45
CA LEU A 19 9.69 -3.96 6.31
C LEU A 19 8.29 -3.51 6.73
N GLY A 20 7.33 -3.53 5.81
CA GLY A 20 5.93 -3.22 6.10
C GLY A 20 5.34 -4.12 7.18
N LYS A 21 5.59 -5.45 7.11
CA LYS A 21 5.14 -6.41 8.12
C LYS A 21 5.79 -6.19 9.48
N GLU A 22 7.09 -5.89 9.52
CA GLU A 22 7.80 -5.57 10.76
C GLU A 22 7.26 -4.30 11.42
N ARG A 23 6.97 -3.26 10.62
CA ARG A 23 6.45 -1.96 11.11
C ARG A 23 4.96 -1.98 11.40
N CYS A 24 4.22 -2.91 10.80
CA CYS A 24 2.77 -3.04 10.93
C CYS A 24 2.35 -4.42 11.48
N PRO A 25 2.88 -4.88 12.64
CA PRO A 25 2.64 -6.23 13.15
C PRO A 25 1.18 -6.49 13.54
N LYS A 26 0.37 -5.42 13.66
CA LYS A 26 -1.07 -5.50 13.98
C LYS A 26 -1.96 -5.65 12.75
N PHE A 27 -1.40 -5.61 11.54
CA PHE A 27 -2.20 -5.72 10.33
C PHE A 27 -2.53 -7.20 10.13
N LYS A 28 -3.83 -7.51 10.11
CA LYS A 28 -4.31 -8.90 9.99
C LYS A 28 -4.19 -9.46 8.57
N THR A 29 -3.95 -8.59 7.61
CA THR A 29 -3.81 -8.91 6.19
C THR A 29 -2.62 -8.16 5.63
N ASP A 30 -1.92 -8.80 4.72
CA ASP A 30 -0.79 -8.21 4.03
C ASP A 30 -1.23 -7.57 2.72
N THR A 31 -2.38 -7.91 2.16
CA THR A 31 -2.78 -7.51 0.81
C THR A 31 -3.88 -6.46 0.81
N GLY A 32 -3.88 -5.58 -0.20
CA GLY A 32 -4.85 -4.51 -0.31
C GLY A 32 -4.91 -3.87 -1.69
N VAL A 33 -5.80 -2.89 -1.82
CA VAL A 33 -6.00 -2.09 -3.04
C VAL A 33 -5.65 -0.64 -2.74
N VAL A 34 -4.87 -0.03 -3.62
CA VAL A 34 -4.57 1.39 -3.58
C VAL A 34 -5.84 2.17 -3.91
N LEU A 35 -6.21 3.11 -3.05
CA LEU A 35 -7.30 4.06 -3.29
C LEU A 35 -6.79 5.38 -3.89
N GLY A 36 -5.52 5.71 -3.67
CA GLY A 36 -4.89 6.90 -4.24
C GLY A 36 -3.62 7.30 -3.51
N ARG A 37 -2.95 8.32 -4.05
CA ARG A 37 -1.72 8.86 -3.49
C ARG A 37 -2.03 9.92 -2.42
N MET A 38 -1.27 9.90 -1.33
CA MET A 38 -1.34 10.89 -0.25
C MET A 38 0.04 11.54 -0.12
N GLY A 39 0.34 12.51 -0.98
CA GLY A 39 1.64 13.18 -1.03
C GLY A 39 2.72 12.44 -1.83
N SER A 40 3.98 12.84 -1.68
CA SER A 40 5.07 12.32 -2.50
C SER A 40 5.39 10.84 -2.24
N SER A 41 5.28 10.39 -0.98
CA SER A 41 5.83 9.08 -0.58
C SER A 41 4.84 8.18 0.18
N SER A 42 3.57 8.59 0.26
CA SER A 42 2.53 7.82 0.95
C SER A 42 1.34 7.54 0.05
N ILE A 43 0.68 6.42 0.34
CA ILE A 43 -0.48 5.93 -0.39
C ILE A 43 -1.58 5.56 0.57
N ARG A 44 -2.82 5.73 0.12
CA ARG A 44 -4.00 5.27 0.84
C ARG A 44 -4.37 3.90 0.30
N VAL A 45 -4.36 2.89 1.17
CA VAL A 45 -4.61 1.49 0.83
C VAL A 45 -5.79 0.97 1.65
N LYS A 46 -6.74 0.31 0.98
CA LYS A 46 -7.74 -0.52 1.65
C LYS A 46 -7.24 -1.96 1.69
N PHE A 47 -6.83 -2.39 2.87
CA PHE A 47 -6.40 -3.75 3.11
C PHE A 47 -7.60 -4.71 3.13
N ASP A 48 -7.38 -5.94 2.66
CA ASP A 48 -8.46 -6.94 2.55
C ASP A 48 -9.02 -7.31 3.93
N GLY A 49 -10.33 -7.19 4.12
CA GLY A 49 -10.97 -7.46 5.41
C GLY A 49 -10.82 -6.34 6.45
N THR A 50 -10.20 -5.20 6.12
CA THR A 50 -10.29 -3.99 6.97
C THR A 50 -11.49 -3.14 6.58
N LYS A 51 -12.20 -2.61 7.59
CA LYS A 51 -13.31 -1.66 7.36
C LYS A 51 -12.79 -0.32 6.83
N GLU A 52 -11.67 0.15 7.39
CA GLU A 52 -11.14 1.46 7.07
C GLU A 52 -9.84 1.37 6.25
N PRO A 53 -9.67 2.27 5.26
CA PRO A 53 -8.42 2.41 4.53
C PRO A 53 -7.36 3.08 5.41
N ARG A 54 -6.09 2.73 5.17
CA ARG A 54 -4.93 3.25 5.91
C ARG A 54 -3.98 3.98 4.98
N THR A 55 -3.36 5.03 5.49
CA THR A 55 -2.26 5.70 4.79
C THR A 55 -0.94 5.09 5.24
N ILE A 56 -0.12 4.64 4.30
CA ILE A 56 1.18 4.01 4.56
C ILE A 56 2.23 4.50 3.59
N HIS A 57 3.50 4.38 3.98
CA HIS A 57 4.63 4.75 3.12
C HIS A 57 4.80 3.73 1.98
N LEU A 58 5.21 4.21 0.80
CA LEU A 58 5.43 3.37 -0.38
C LEU A 58 6.39 2.21 -0.10
N SER A 59 7.48 2.46 0.63
CA SER A 59 8.47 1.41 0.99
C SER A 59 7.92 0.29 1.88
N TYR A 60 6.72 0.45 2.45
CA TYR A 60 6.08 -0.58 3.27
C TYR A 60 5.24 -1.55 2.43
N VAL A 61 5.13 -1.30 1.12
CA VAL A 61 4.41 -2.19 0.20
C VAL A 61 5.26 -2.59 -0.98
N GLU A 62 4.84 -3.67 -1.61
CA GLU A 62 5.25 -4.09 -2.93
C GLU A 62 4.01 -4.11 -3.82
N PHE A 63 4.14 -3.56 -5.04
CA PHE A 63 3.09 -3.60 -6.03
C PHE A 63 3.07 -4.97 -6.69
N ALA A 64 1.88 -5.59 -6.77
CA ALA A 64 1.71 -6.78 -7.57
C ALA A 64 1.57 -6.32 -9.03
N SER A 65 2.51 -6.74 -9.87
CA SER A 65 2.49 -6.49 -11.31
C SER A 65 1.23 -7.04 -11.98
#